data_AF-A0A9P3JNL0-F1
#
_entry.id   AF-A0A9P3JNL0-F1
#
_cell.length_a   1.000
_cell.length_b   1.000
_cell.length_c   1.000
_cell.angle_alpha   90.00
_cell.angle_beta   90.00
_cell.angle_gamma   90.00
#
_symmetry.space_group_name_H-M   'P 1'
#
loop_
_entity.id
_entity.type
_entity.pdbx_description
1 polymer ?
#
loop_
_entity_poly.entity_id
_entity_poly.type
_entity_poly.pdbx_seq_one_letter_code
_entity_poly.pdbx_strand_id
1 'polypeptide(L)'
;MVSVTLVQTAGVKDLAVAAPSNLGSTPASSATLHSLSWGNRSFWNTGKQAIGSKQTVRASLGRADSSRSQPQAVLDVPTGQSGAFQGFQNKLVIPGQRKSDVDYVSAEQRIFDVVVQEAANTYISKPLAEEETPVLMTPELLTEAYERCGEVCAEYAKTFYLGTKLMTPERRRAIWAIYVWCRRTDELVDGPNASHITPRALDRWEERLDELFNGRPYDMLDAALADTIQTFPMSIQPYRDMVDGMRMDLRKSRYRTFDELYVYCYNVAGTVGLMSVPVMGIDPKSTAPVADVYKAALDLGIANQLTNILRDVGEDAQRGRVYLPQDELAQFGLSDDDIFEGKVTDKWRSFMKFQIERARNYFKTAEAGVYELDSQSRWPVWASLRLYAQILDAIEANDYDNFTRRAYVSKWKKMMSLPGTYIVATKGPQPK
;
A
#
# COMPACT_ATOMS: atom_id res chain seq x y z
N MET A 1 7.58 -1.19 -7.26
CA MET A 1 6.42 -0.80 -6.43
C MET A 1 6.53 -1.56 -5.13
N VAL A 2 6.42 -0.85 -4.01
CA VAL A 2 6.51 -1.42 -2.66
C VAL A 2 5.16 -2.01 -2.32
N SER A 3 5.13 -3.21 -1.74
CA SER A 3 4.07 -3.51 -0.79
C SER A 3 4.62 -3.25 0.61
N VAL A 4 3.94 -2.39 1.34
CA VAL A 4 4.29 -1.90 2.69
C VAL A 4 4.37 -3.04 3.71
N THR A 5 3.67 -4.14 3.41
CA THR A 5 3.63 -5.41 4.15
C THR A 5 4.99 -6.13 4.23
N LEU A 6 6.00 -5.70 3.46
CA LEU A 6 7.37 -6.19 3.63
C LEU A 6 8.06 -5.48 4.80
N VAL A 7 7.80 -5.93 6.04
CA VAL A 7 8.79 -6.26 7.10
C VAL A 7 8.03 -6.76 8.33
N GLN A 8 8.06 -8.07 8.54
CA GLN A 8 7.73 -8.70 9.83
C GLN A 8 8.98 -9.21 10.58
N THR A 9 10.20 -8.92 10.11
CA THR A 9 11.42 -9.45 10.72
C THR A 9 12.55 -8.42 10.83
N ALA A 10 12.41 -7.41 11.67
CA ALA A 10 13.54 -6.68 12.26
C ALA A 10 13.09 -5.94 13.52
N GLY A 11 13.83 -6.12 14.62
CA GLY A 11 13.55 -5.50 15.92
C GLY A 11 13.61 -3.97 15.88
N VAL A 12 12.72 -3.36 16.65
CA VAL A 12 12.38 -1.95 16.71
C VAL A 12 13.54 -1.10 17.27
N LYS A 13 13.82 0.03 16.61
CA LYS A 13 14.34 1.24 17.26
C LYS A 13 13.41 2.40 16.91
N ASP A 14 13.04 3.17 17.94
CA ASP A 14 11.93 4.13 17.97
C ASP A 14 11.80 5.06 16.75
N LEU A 15 10.77 4.83 15.92
CA LEU A 15 10.14 5.85 15.09
C LEU A 15 9.08 6.56 15.93
N ALA A 16 9.51 7.36 16.90
CA ALA A 16 8.59 8.05 17.80
C ALA A 16 7.80 9.13 17.04
N VAL A 17 6.47 8.96 16.97
CA VAL A 17 5.55 10.08 16.73
C VAL A 17 5.61 10.97 17.97
N ALA A 18 6.40 12.03 17.93
CA ALA A 18 6.46 12.99 19.01
C ALA A 18 5.10 13.70 19.14
N ALA A 19 4.42 13.50 20.28
CA ALA A 19 3.28 14.31 20.69
C ALA A 19 3.79 15.65 21.26
N PRO A 20 3.08 16.78 21.06
CA PRO A 20 3.57 18.08 21.48
C PRO A 20 3.59 18.19 23.01
N SER A 21 4.72 18.59 23.56
CA SER A 21 4.80 19.09 24.93
C SER A 21 4.49 20.58 24.92
N ASN A 22 3.50 20.98 25.73
CA ASN A 22 3.17 22.37 26.01
C ASN A 22 4.41 23.10 26.54
N LEU A 23 4.92 24.08 25.78
CA LEU A 23 5.88 25.04 26.30
C LEU A 23 5.18 26.37 26.51
N GLY A 24 4.84 26.61 27.77
CA GLY A 24 4.55 27.92 28.31
C GLY A 24 5.79 28.81 28.28
N SER A 25 5.54 30.08 28.04
CA SER A 25 6.46 31.23 28.08
C SER A 25 7.33 31.32 29.33
N THR A 26 8.64 31.53 29.17
CA THR A 26 9.43 32.71 29.65
C THR A 26 10.95 32.52 29.43
N PRO A 27 11.77 33.61 29.39
CA PRO A 27 13.04 33.62 28.68
C PRO A 27 14.31 33.59 29.55
N ALA A 28 15.45 33.45 28.84
CA ALA A 28 16.84 33.75 29.20
C ALA A 28 17.66 32.69 29.95
N SER A 29 18.63 32.08 29.27
CA SER A 29 20.05 32.52 29.32
C SER A 29 20.97 31.47 28.69
N SER A 30 22.10 31.97 28.18
CA SER A 30 23.18 31.29 27.48
C SER A 30 23.72 30.03 28.17
N ALA A 31 23.96 28.96 27.39
CA ALA A 31 25.02 28.01 27.71
C ALA A 31 25.59 27.32 26.45
N THR A 32 26.92 27.38 26.42
CA THR A 32 27.92 26.83 25.51
C THR A 32 27.78 25.33 25.25
N LEU A 33 28.06 24.94 24.00
CA LEU A 33 28.20 23.57 23.53
C LEU A 33 29.31 22.81 24.27
N HIS A 34 28.99 21.63 24.79
CA HIS A 34 29.97 20.57 25.03
C HIS A 34 29.42 19.24 24.53
N SER A 35 30.13 18.68 23.55
CA SER A 35 29.98 17.33 23.01
C SER A 35 30.35 16.29 24.07
N LEU A 36 29.49 15.30 24.29
CA LEU A 36 29.87 14.04 24.92
C LEU A 36 29.15 12.87 24.22
N SER A 37 29.96 12.05 23.56
CA SER A 37 29.61 10.70 23.13
C SER A 37 29.51 9.79 24.35
N TRP A 38 28.59 8.82 24.35
CA TRP A 38 28.61 7.49 24.99
C TRP A 38 27.35 6.78 24.46
N GLY A 39 27.33 5.53 24.02
CA GLY A 39 28.03 4.36 24.52
C GLY A 39 26.98 3.33 24.92
N ASN A 40 26.84 2.27 24.13
CA ASN A 40 25.97 1.12 24.37
C ASN A 40 26.05 0.59 25.82
N ARG A 41 24.91 0.37 26.47
CA ARG A 41 24.75 -0.75 27.41
C ARG A 41 23.28 -1.13 27.62
N SER A 42 23.04 -2.43 27.55
CA SER A 42 21.84 -3.16 27.93
C SER A 42 21.54 -3.05 29.42
N PHE A 43 20.26 -3.18 29.80
CA PHE A 43 19.71 -3.98 30.93
C PHE A 43 18.28 -3.49 31.26
N TRP A 44 17.29 -4.38 31.16
CA TRP A 44 16.44 -4.86 32.27
C TRP A 44 15.19 -5.56 31.75
N ASN A 45 14.97 -6.74 32.31
CA ASN A 45 13.77 -7.54 32.24
C ASN A 45 13.24 -7.63 33.68
N THR A 46 11.92 -7.70 33.86
CA THR A 46 11.11 -8.12 35.04
C THR A 46 10.11 -7.06 35.54
N GLY A 47 8.86 -7.51 35.74
CA GLY A 47 7.88 -6.80 36.57
C GLY A 47 6.41 -7.09 36.25
N LYS A 48 5.87 -8.21 36.73
CA LYS A 48 4.42 -8.50 36.84
C LYS A 48 3.75 -7.55 37.86
N GLN A 49 2.49 -7.18 37.64
CA GLN A 49 1.32 -7.49 38.52
C GLN A 49 0.11 -6.56 38.29
N ALA A 50 -1.04 -7.05 38.76
CA ALA A 50 -2.42 -6.81 38.34
C ALA A 50 -3.18 -5.71 39.14
N ILE A 51 -4.51 -5.69 38.93
CA ILE A 51 -5.60 -4.97 39.62
C ILE A 51 -5.98 -3.67 38.89
N GLY A 52 -7.23 -3.33 38.55
CA GLY A 52 -8.54 -3.89 38.81
C GLY A 52 -9.61 -2.79 38.68
N SER A 53 -10.86 -3.22 38.60
CA SER A 53 -12.12 -2.46 38.80
C SER A 53 -12.80 -1.79 37.61
N LYS A 54 -14.09 -2.16 37.53
CA LYS A 54 -15.17 -1.70 36.65
C LYS A 54 -15.66 -0.34 37.12
N GLN A 55 -16.12 0.50 36.18
CA GLN A 55 -17.23 1.40 36.46
C GLN A 55 -18.14 1.55 35.24
N THR A 56 -19.39 1.23 35.49
CA THR A 56 -20.55 1.33 34.60
C THR A 56 -21.13 2.72 34.75
N VAL A 57 -21.34 3.45 33.65
CA VAL A 57 -22.26 4.60 33.64
C VAL A 57 -23.27 4.40 32.52
N ARG A 58 -24.52 4.38 32.94
CA ARG A 58 -25.75 4.27 32.15
C ARG A 58 -26.28 5.70 32.00
N ALA A 59 -26.55 6.16 30.79
CA ALA A 59 -27.38 7.34 30.57
C ALA A 59 -28.27 7.13 29.34
N SER A 60 -29.51 7.57 29.50
CA SER A 60 -30.71 7.21 28.77
C SER A 60 -30.99 8.07 27.54
N LEU A 61 -31.55 7.40 26.53
CA LEU A 61 -32.59 7.80 25.57
C LEU A 61 -33.07 9.27 25.56
N GLY A 62 -33.03 9.85 24.35
CA GLY A 62 -33.92 10.92 23.90
C GLY A 62 -34.18 10.76 22.39
N ARG A 63 -35.43 10.42 22.02
CA ARG A 63 -35.96 10.46 20.64
C ARG A 63 -36.29 11.91 20.26
N ALA A 64 -36.04 12.28 19.00
CA ALA A 64 -36.89 13.20 18.26
C ALA A 64 -36.75 12.92 16.76
N ASP A 65 -37.89 13.09 16.08
CA ASP A 65 -38.26 12.57 14.77
C ASP A 65 -38.27 13.71 13.72
N SER A 66 -38.56 13.34 12.48
CA SER A 66 -39.07 14.16 11.35
C SER A 66 -38.09 14.80 10.35
N SER A 67 -37.92 14.08 9.23
CA SER A 67 -38.27 14.45 7.85
C SER A 67 -38.04 15.89 7.35
N ARG A 68 -37.23 16.01 6.28
CA ARG A 68 -37.61 16.76 5.08
C ARG A 68 -36.77 16.34 3.85
N SER A 69 -37.44 16.39 2.71
CA SER A 69 -37.13 15.77 1.42
C SER A 69 -36.71 16.78 0.35
N GLN A 70 -35.78 16.35 -0.52
CA GLN A 70 -35.58 16.67 -1.96
C GLN A 70 -35.08 18.08 -2.39
N PRO A 71 -34.55 18.26 -3.63
CA PRO A 71 -34.38 17.30 -4.75
C PRO A 71 -32.97 17.23 -5.39
N GLN A 72 -32.87 16.27 -6.32
CA GLN A 72 -31.77 15.90 -7.22
C GLN A 72 -31.34 17.01 -8.21
N ALA A 73 -30.07 16.96 -8.62
CA ALA A 73 -29.61 17.44 -9.92
C ALA A 73 -28.79 16.33 -10.59
N VAL A 74 -29.34 15.82 -11.70
CA VAL A 74 -28.75 14.83 -12.61
C VAL A 74 -27.91 15.60 -13.63
N LEU A 75 -26.65 15.21 -13.81
CA LEU A 75 -25.82 15.64 -14.94
C LEU A 75 -25.48 14.39 -15.76
N ASP A 76 -26.14 14.28 -16.90
CA ASP A 76 -25.87 13.30 -17.94
C ASP A 76 -24.50 13.57 -18.58
N VAL A 77 -23.63 12.55 -18.60
CA VAL A 77 -22.43 12.53 -19.47
C VAL A 77 -22.56 11.30 -20.40
N PRO A 78 -22.41 11.45 -21.72
CA PRO A 78 -22.66 10.36 -22.66
C PRO A 78 -21.59 9.26 -22.58
N THR A 79 -22.05 8.01 -22.45
CA THR A 79 -21.25 6.80 -22.60
C THR A 79 -20.75 6.64 -24.02
N GLY A 80 -19.44 6.83 -24.23
CA GLY A 80 -18.70 6.42 -25.42
C GLY A 80 -18.04 5.07 -25.21
N GLN A 81 -18.28 4.16 -26.15
CA GLN A 81 -17.79 2.77 -26.20
C GLN A 81 -16.27 2.66 -26.01
N SER A 82 -15.81 1.81 -25.09
CA SER A 82 -14.55 1.07 -25.27
C SER A 82 -14.78 -0.40 -24.97
N GLY A 83 -14.81 -1.22 -26.02
CA GLY A 83 -14.92 -2.66 -25.93
C GLY A 83 -13.69 -3.31 -25.28
N ALA A 84 -13.92 -4.55 -24.86
CA ALA A 84 -12.97 -5.51 -24.28
C ALA A 84 -12.76 -5.46 -22.76
N PHE A 85 -13.83 -5.59 -21.97
CA PHE A 85 -13.76 -6.16 -20.63
C PHE A 85 -14.85 -7.21 -20.41
N GLN A 86 -14.56 -8.44 -20.84
CA GLN A 86 -15.34 -9.62 -20.49
C GLN A 86 -14.36 -10.78 -20.32
N GLY A 87 -13.92 -11.04 -19.10
CA GLY A 87 -12.87 -12.04 -18.90
C GLY A 87 -12.44 -12.31 -17.47
N PHE A 88 -13.39 -12.50 -16.54
CA PHE A 88 -13.35 -13.57 -15.51
C PHE A 88 -14.56 -13.56 -14.54
N GLN A 89 -15.74 -13.04 -14.94
CA GLN A 89 -16.92 -13.06 -14.08
C GLN A 89 -18.07 -13.99 -14.52
N ASN A 90 -17.91 -14.84 -15.55
CA ASN A 90 -18.96 -15.79 -15.89
C ASN A 90 -18.44 -17.10 -16.49
N LYS A 91 -17.96 -18.00 -15.63
CA LYS A 91 -18.05 -19.46 -15.81
C LYS A 91 -18.12 -20.17 -14.45
N LEU A 92 -19.21 -19.93 -13.73
CA LEU A 92 -19.75 -20.84 -12.73
C LEU A 92 -21.26 -20.58 -12.67
N VAL A 93 -22.00 -21.37 -13.45
CA VAL A 93 -23.46 -21.34 -13.44
C VAL A 93 -23.92 -21.95 -12.12
N ILE A 94 -24.48 -21.13 -11.23
CA ILE A 94 -25.17 -21.56 -10.00
C ILE A 94 -26.58 -22.02 -10.40
N PRO A 95 -26.97 -23.31 -10.21
CA PRO A 95 -28.35 -23.70 -10.39
C PRO A 95 -29.17 -23.19 -9.19
N GLY A 96 -30.06 -22.22 -9.40
CA GLY A 96 -31.19 -21.97 -8.48
C GLY A 96 -31.30 -20.62 -7.76
N GLN A 97 -30.67 -19.53 -8.21
CA GLN A 97 -30.93 -18.20 -7.64
C GLN A 97 -32.06 -17.48 -8.42
N ARG A 98 -33.09 -17.04 -7.69
CA ARG A 98 -34.23 -16.27 -8.20
C ARG A 98 -33.83 -14.81 -8.46
N LYS A 99 -34.37 -14.25 -9.55
CA LYS A 99 -34.25 -12.84 -9.97
C LYS A 99 -34.56 -11.85 -8.85
N SER A 100 -33.53 -11.15 -8.39
CA SER A 100 -33.60 -9.75 -7.97
C SER A 100 -32.28 -9.10 -8.39
N ASP A 101 -32.12 -8.90 -9.70
CA ASP A 101 -30.94 -8.28 -10.31
C ASP A 101 -30.99 -6.77 -10.01
N VAL A 102 -30.47 -6.39 -8.83
CA VAL A 102 -29.87 -5.06 -8.64
C VAL A 102 -28.50 -5.17 -9.29
N ASP A 103 -28.18 -4.30 -10.26
CA ASP A 103 -26.91 -4.30 -10.99
C ASP A 103 -25.72 -4.32 -10.02
N TYR A 104 -25.16 -5.50 -9.78
CA TYR A 104 -23.99 -5.66 -8.94
C TYR A 104 -22.77 -5.12 -9.68
N VAL A 105 -22.29 -3.96 -9.28
CA VAL A 105 -21.02 -3.39 -9.75
C VAL A 105 -19.89 -3.98 -8.91
N SER A 106 -18.88 -4.59 -9.52
CA SER A 106 -17.75 -5.20 -8.77
C SER A 106 -16.90 -4.14 -8.06
N ALA A 107 -16.12 -4.56 -7.06
CA ALA A 107 -15.15 -3.67 -6.40
C ALA A 107 -14.13 -3.09 -7.40
N GLU A 108 -13.63 -3.91 -8.33
CA GLU A 108 -12.71 -3.48 -9.38
C GLU A 108 -13.32 -2.37 -10.25
N GLN A 109 -14.59 -2.49 -10.63
CA GLN A 109 -15.24 -1.48 -11.46
C GLN A 109 -15.48 -0.17 -10.69
N ARG A 110 -15.83 -0.23 -9.40
CA ARG A 110 -15.97 1.00 -8.57
C ARG A 110 -14.62 1.70 -8.36
N ILE A 111 -13.55 0.94 -8.18
CA ILE A 111 -12.20 1.50 -7.97
C ILE A 111 -11.61 2.05 -9.27
N PHE A 112 -12.07 1.58 -10.43
CA PHE A 112 -11.67 2.13 -11.72
C PHE A 112 -12.03 3.62 -11.88
N ASP A 113 -13.08 4.12 -11.21
CA ASP A 113 -13.38 5.55 -11.23
C ASP A 113 -12.27 6.39 -10.58
N VAL A 114 -11.63 5.87 -9.53
CA VAL A 114 -10.45 6.52 -8.92
C VAL A 114 -9.28 6.52 -9.90
N VAL A 115 -9.06 5.41 -10.61
CA VAL A 115 -8.03 5.33 -11.67
C VAL A 115 -8.22 6.40 -12.75
N VAL A 116 -9.46 6.62 -13.19
CA VAL A 116 -9.79 7.64 -14.18
C VAL A 116 -9.51 9.05 -13.64
N GLN A 117 -9.84 9.32 -12.38
CA GLN A 117 -9.55 10.60 -11.73
C GLN A 117 -8.04 10.85 -11.60
N GLU A 118 -7.27 9.85 -11.17
CA GLU A 118 -5.81 9.95 -11.07
C GLU A 118 -5.15 10.17 -12.44
N ALA A 119 -5.66 9.49 -13.47
CA ALA A 119 -5.22 9.71 -14.84
C ALA A 119 -5.50 11.15 -15.31
N ALA A 120 -6.67 11.71 -14.99
CA ALA A 120 -7.01 13.09 -15.30
C ALA A 120 -6.08 14.09 -14.58
N ASN A 121 -5.77 13.83 -13.30
CA ASN A 121 -4.89 14.67 -12.48
C ASN A 121 -3.46 14.77 -13.04
N THR A 122 -3.02 13.78 -13.83
CA THR A 122 -1.71 13.81 -14.51
C THR A 122 -1.58 14.98 -15.50
N TYR A 123 -2.69 15.39 -16.12
CA TYR A 123 -2.72 16.47 -17.10
C TYR A 123 -3.03 17.84 -16.51
N ILE A 124 -3.50 17.88 -15.26
CA ILE A 124 -3.75 19.14 -14.56
C ILE A 124 -2.38 19.67 -14.14
N SER A 125 -1.85 20.57 -14.95
CA SER A 125 -0.70 21.39 -14.58
C SER A 125 -1.08 22.12 -13.30
N LYS A 126 -0.31 21.94 -12.22
CA LYS A 126 -0.41 22.88 -11.09
C LYS A 126 -0.18 24.26 -11.68
N PRO A 127 -1.08 25.24 -11.50
CA PRO A 127 -0.65 26.62 -11.54
C PRO A 127 0.50 26.70 -10.55
N LEU A 128 1.64 27.22 -10.98
CA LEU A 128 2.64 27.74 -10.06
C LEU A 128 1.86 28.69 -9.15
N ALA A 129 1.57 28.28 -7.93
CA ALA A 129 1.11 29.23 -6.94
C ALA A 129 2.26 30.22 -6.81
N GLU A 130 2.05 31.44 -7.33
CA GLU A 130 2.89 32.61 -7.07
C GLU A 130 2.78 33.06 -5.60
N GLU A 131 2.18 32.24 -4.73
CA GLU A 131 2.30 32.41 -3.30
C GLU A 131 3.62 31.79 -2.87
N GLU A 132 4.55 32.64 -2.44
CA GLU A 132 5.77 32.26 -1.73
C GLU A 132 5.40 31.32 -0.58
N THR A 133 5.35 30.01 -0.84
CA THR A 133 5.33 29.01 0.21
C THR A 133 6.62 29.23 0.98
N PRO A 134 6.57 29.55 2.28
CA PRO A 134 7.78 29.74 3.04
C PRO A 134 8.57 28.45 2.92
N VAL A 135 9.73 28.52 2.26
CA VAL A 135 10.67 27.41 2.15
C VAL A 135 11.16 27.15 3.57
N LEU A 136 10.43 26.32 4.30
CA LEU A 136 10.70 26.01 5.71
C LEU A 136 11.99 25.19 5.87
N MET A 137 12.55 24.67 4.76
CA MET A 137 13.70 23.76 4.77
C MET A 137 14.75 24.22 3.75
N THR A 138 16.00 24.38 4.19
CA THR A 138 17.11 24.65 3.27
C THR A 138 17.39 23.41 2.39
N PRO A 139 18.04 23.56 1.22
CA PRO A 139 18.41 22.44 0.37
C PRO A 139 19.21 21.34 1.10
N GLU A 140 20.02 21.72 2.09
CA GLU A 140 20.79 20.79 2.93
C GLU A 140 19.87 19.94 3.81
N LEU A 141 18.91 20.57 4.51
CA LEU A 141 17.93 19.86 5.35
C LEU A 141 17.02 18.95 4.52
N LEU A 142 16.66 19.37 3.31
CA LEU A 142 15.90 18.53 2.39
C LEU A 142 16.71 17.31 1.93
N THR A 143 18.00 17.50 1.67
CA THR A 143 18.90 16.38 1.33
C THR A 143 18.99 15.39 2.48
N GLU A 144 19.18 15.87 3.72
CA GLU A 144 19.20 15.05 4.93
C GLU A 144 17.88 14.29 5.14
N ALA A 145 16.74 14.95 4.89
CA ALA A 145 15.42 14.33 4.93
C ALA A 145 15.29 13.14 3.96
N TYR A 146 15.73 13.30 2.70
CA TYR A 146 15.72 12.21 1.73
C TYR A 146 16.72 11.09 2.06
N GLU A 147 17.90 11.43 2.58
CA GLU A 147 18.89 10.46 3.05
C GLU A 147 18.31 9.62 4.19
N ARG A 148 17.64 10.26 5.16
CA ARG A 148 16.94 9.56 6.23
C ARG A 148 15.85 8.64 5.70
N CYS A 149 15.09 9.09 4.69
CA CYS A 149 14.13 8.21 4.02
C CYS A 149 14.81 6.99 3.38
N GLY A 150 15.98 7.19 2.77
CA GLY A 150 16.81 6.13 2.19
C GLY A 150 17.34 5.13 3.23
N GLU A 151 17.75 5.60 4.40
CA GLU A 151 18.18 4.75 5.52
C GLU A 151 17.05 3.85 6.02
N VAL A 152 15.87 4.45 6.28
CA VAL A 152 14.67 3.69 6.68
C VAL A 152 14.33 2.66 5.60
N CYS A 153 14.35 3.04 4.32
CA CYS A 153 14.12 2.11 3.22
C CYS A 153 15.14 0.95 3.20
N ALA A 154 16.42 1.22 3.45
CA ALA A 154 17.47 0.21 3.50
C ALA A 154 17.35 -0.75 4.69
N GLU A 155 16.92 -0.24 5.84
CA GLU A 155 16.74 -0.99 7.08
C GLU A 155 15.59 -1.99 6.94
N TYR A 156 14.43 -1.49 6.52
CA TYR A 156 13.20 -2.26 6.47
C TYR A 156 13.11 -3.05 5.14
N ALA A 157 13.09 -2.41 3.98
CA ALA A 157 12.82 -3.10 2.72
C ALA A 157 14.08 -3.40 1.87
N LYS A 158 15.01 -4.21 2.37
CA LYS A 158 16.30 -4.53 1.71
C LYS A 158 16.21 -4.84 0.20
N THR A 159 15.27 -5.68 -0.22
CA THR A 159 15.11 -6.05 -1.64
C THR A 159 14.60 -4.87 -2.46
N PHE A 160 13.65 -4.12 -1.90
CA PHE A 160 13.10 -2.94 -2.54
C PHE A 160 14.15 -1.83 -2.64
N TYR A 161 14.88 -1.55 -1.56
CA TYR A 161 15.97 -0.58 -1.53
C TYR A 161 17.03 -0.87 -2.60
N LEU A 162 17.45 -2.13 -2.76
CA LEU A 162 18.35 -2.52 -3.85
C LEU A 162 17.74 -2.24 -5.23
N GLY A 163 16.44 -2.50 -5.42
CA GLY A 163 15.71 -2.15 -6.64
C GLY A 163 15.70 -0.64 -6.92
N THR A 164 15.57 0.21 -5.89
CA THR A 164 15.61 1.68 -6.06
C THR A 164 16.98 2.19 -6.53
N LYS A 165 18.05 1.41 -6.36
CA LYS A 165 19.38 1.76 -6.91
C LYS A 165 19.43 1.70 -8.44
N LEU A 166 18.45 1.05 -9.08
CA LEU A 166 18.29 1.04 -10.54
C LEU A 166 17.58 2.30 -11.07
N MET A 167 17.02 3.14 -10.19
CA MET A 167 16.35 4.40 -10.54
C MET A 167 17.34 5.56 -10.64
N THR A 168 16.94 6.62 -11.33
CA THR A 168 17.64 7.92 -11.29
C THR A 168 17.66 8.47 -9.86
N PRO A 169 18.64 9.33 -9.49
CA PRO A 169 18.70 9.92 -8.15
C PRO A 169 17.42 10.64 -7.72
N GLU A 170 16.79 11.38 -8.64
CA GLU A 170 15.55 12.11 -8.42
C GLU A 170 14.38 11.17 -8.08
N ARG A 171 14.08 10.21 -8.96
CA ARG A 171 12.99 9.24 -8.75
C ARG A 171 13.23 8.39 -7.52
N ARG A 172 14.48 8.01 -7.26
CA ARG A 172 14.87 7.24 -6.07
C ARG A 172 14.51 7.97 -4.79
N ARG A 173 14.83 9.27 -4.68
CA ARG A 173 14.50 10.10 -3.52
C ARG A 173 12.99 10.19 -3.30
N ALA A 174 12.23 10.51 -4.35
CA ALA A 174 10.78 10.56 -4.29
C ALA A 174 10.15 9.24 -3.84
N ILE A 175 10.65 8.12 -4.38
CA ILE A 175 10.17 6.78 -4.02
C ILE A 175 10.54 6.40 -2.59
N TRP A 176 11.67 6.85 -2.06
CA TRP A 176 11.98 6.68 -0.64
C TRP A 176 11.03 7.47 0.26
N ALA A 177 10.69 8.71 -0.10
CA ALA A 177 9.71 9.51 0.65
C ALA A 177 8.32 8.86 0.67
N ILE A 178 7.82 8.40 -0.50
CA ILE A 178 6.57 7.63 -0.59
C ILE A 178 6.65 6.38 0.29
N TYR A 179 7.71 5.57 0.15
CA TYR A 179 7.87 4.34 0.93
C TYR A 179 7.81 4.60 2.44
N VAL A 180 8.53 5.62 2.91
CA VAL A 180 8.59 5.91 4.34
C VAL A 180 7.26 6.43 4.87
N TRP A 181 6.55 7.26 4.11
CA TRP A 181 5.21 7.66 4.50
C TRP A 181 4.27 6.45 4.59
N CYS A 182 4.26 5.58 3.57
CA CYS A 182 3.49 4.35 3.59
C CYS A 182 3.84 3.48 4.80
N ARG A 183 5.13 3.29 5.08
CA ARG A 183 5.62 2.49 6.22
C ARG A 183 5.16 3.05 7.56
N ARG A 184 5.24 4.37 7.74
CA ARG A 184 4.78 5.03 8.97
C ARG A 184 3.28 4.88 9.15
N THR A 185 2.52 4.95 8.06
CA THR A 185 1.07 4.71 8.05
C THR A 185 0.74 3.27 8.48
N ASP A 186 1.45 2.27 7.95
CA ASP A 186 1.31 0.84 8.31
C ASP A 186 1.67 0.54 9.76
N GLU A 187 2.77 1.12 10.26
CA GLU A 187 3.22 0.95 11.64
C GLU A 187 2.23 1.49 12.69
N LEU A 188 1.29 2.37 12.30
CA LEU A 188 0.20 2.77 13.19
C LEU A 188 -0.63 1.55 13.59
N VAL A 189 -0.94 0.62 12.68
CA VAL A 189 -1.82 -0.52 12.99
C VAL A 189 -1.08 -1.84 13.16
N ASP A 190 0.17 -1.92 12.72
CA ASP A 190 1.00 -3.13 12.78
C ASP A 190 2.23 -3.02 13.71
N GLY A 191 2.51 -1.82 14.25
CA GLY A 191 3.64 -1.59 15.14
C GLY A 191 3.47 -2.16 16.56
N PRO A 192 4.49 -2.05 17.43
CA PRO A 192 4.45 -2.56 18.82
C PRO A 192 3.31 -1.99 19.66
N ASN A 193 2.81 -0.81 19.29
CA ASN A 193 1.73 -0.11 19.95
C ASN A 193 0.37 -0.31 19.26
N ALA A 194 0.27 -1.19 18.26
CA ALA A 194 -0.96 -1.50 17.52
C ALA A 194 -2.15 -1.81 18.42
N SER A 195 -1.93 -2.55 19.52
CA SER A 195 -2.96 -2.89 20.51
C SER A 195 -3.54 -1.69 21.26
N HIS A 196 -2.88 -0.54 21.19
CA HIS A 196 -3.27 0.70 21.87
C HIS A 196 -3.71 1.80 20.90
N ILE A 197 -3.67 1.53 19.59
CA ILE A 197 -4.10 2.49 18.58
C ILE A 197 -5.61 2.61 18.58
N THR A 198 -6.06 3.86 18.56
CA THR A 198 -7.48 4.21 18.51
C THR A 198 -7.81 4.73 17.11
N PRO A 199 -9.08 4.66 16.66
CA PRO A 199 -9.51 5.32 15.44
C PRO A 199 -9.08 6.79 15.36
N ARG A 200 -9.06 7.49 16.51
CA ARG A 200 -8.58 8.88 16.63
C ARG A 200 -7.11 9.08 16.23
N ALA A 201 -6.26 8.05 16.34
CA ALA A 201 -4.88 8.15 15.88
C ALA A 201 -4.82 8.21 14.34
N LEU A 202 -5.68 7.46 13.65
CA LEU A 202 -5.80 7.52 12.19
C LEU A 202 -6.46 8.82 11.73
N ASP A 203 -7.43 9.35 12.49
CA ASP A 203 -8.03 10.66 12.18
C ASP A 203 -6.98 11.79 12.26
N ARG A 204 -6.14 11.81 13.31
CA ARG A 204 -5.01 12.75 13.40
C ARG A 204 -3.96 12.55 12.32
N TRP A 205 -3.76 11.31 11.88
CA TRP A 205 -2.84 11.02 10.78
C TRP A 205 -3.36 11.53 9.44
N GLU A 206 -4.67 11.43 9.20
CA GLU A 206 -5.33 12.01 8.04
C GLU A 206 -5.32 13.55 8.07
N GLU A 207 -5.56 14.18 9.23
CA GLU A 207 -5.38 15.64 9.39
C GLU A 207 -3.95 16.07 9.04
N ARG A 208 -2.94 15.32 9.52
CA ARG A 208 -1.53 15.57 9.20
C ARG A 208 -1.23 15.40 7.71
N LEU A 209 -1.88 14.45 7.05
CA LEU A 209 -1.78 14.26 5.59
C LEU A 209 -2.34 15.48 4.85
N ASP A 210 -3.48 16.03 5.28
CA ASP A 210 -4.05 17.24 4.70
C ASP A 210 -3.12 18.45 4.87
N GLU A 211 -2.53 18.63 6.06
CA GLU A 211 -1.54 19.69 6.30
C GLU A 211 -0.30 19.53 5.41
N LEU A 212 0.18 18.29 5.23
CA LEU A 212 1.31 17.96 4.37
C LEU A 212 1.04 18.35 2.90
N PHE A 213 -0.13 17.99 2.36
CA PHE A 213 -0.53 18.36 1.00
C PHE A 213 -0.76 19.87 0.82
N ASN A 214 -1.03 20.59 1.91
CA ASN A 214 -1.08 22.05 1.95
C ASN A 214 0.30 22.70 2.19
N GLY A 215 1.39 21.95 2.11
CA GLY A 215 2.76 22.46 2.23
C GLY A 215 3.22 22.72 3.66
N ARG A 216 2.56 22.13 4.67
CA ARG A 216 2.90 22.28 6.10
C ARG A 216 3.40 20.95 6.69
N PRO A 217 4.66 20.54 6.41
CA PRO A 217 5.20 19.29 6.94
C PRO A 217 5.39 19.37 8.47
N TYR A 218 5.11 18.27 9.18
CA TYR A 218 5.26 18.22 10.64
C TYR A 218 6.69 17.87 11.09
N ASP A 219 7.42 17.05 10.31
CA ASP A 219 8.80 16.65 10.59
C ASP A 219 9.64 16.49 9.31
N MET A 220 10.89 16.06 9.45
CA MET A 220 11.81 15.91 8.32
C MET A 220 11.33 14.89 7.28
N LEU A 221 10.65 13.80 7.69
CA LEU A 221 10.18 12.78 6.76
C LEU A 221 8.97 13.30 5.97
N ASP A 222 8.11 14.08 6.62
CA ASP A 222 7.04 14.81 5.93
C ASP A 222 7.59 15.85 4.95
N ALA A 223 8.68 16.52 5.31
CA ALA A 223 9.31 17.50 4.42
C ALA A 223 9.79 16.87 3.11
N ALA A 224 10.38 15.67 3.16
CA ALA A 224 10.77 14.93 1.96
C ALA A 224 9.54 14.58 1.08
N LEU A 225 8.42 14.17 1.70
CA LEU A 225 7.20 13.88 0.94
C LEU A 225 6.53 15.15 0.40
N ALA A 226 6.50 16.24 1.18
CA ALA A 226 5.94 17.52 0.75
C ALA A 226 6.69 18.07 -0.48
N ASP A 227 8.02 18.03 -0.46
CA ASP A 227 8.86 18.37 -1.62
C ASP A 227 8.57 17.45 -2.83
N THR A 228 8.40 16.16 -2.59
CA THR A 228 7.99 15.18 -3.62
C THR A 228 6.63 15.53 -4.24
N ILE A 229 5.63 15.91 -3.44
CA ILE A 229 4.27 16.31 -3.90
C ILE A 229 4.29 17.66 -4.65
N GLN A 230 5.25 18.53 -4.35
CA GLN A 230 5.44 19.77 -5.10
C GLN A 230 6.14 19.52 -6.44
N THR A 231 7.06 18.56 -6.48
CA THR A 231 7.85 18.22 -7.68
C THR A 231 7.07 17.41 -8.71
N PHE A 232 6.20 16.50 -8.26
CA PHE A 232 5.44 15.59 -9.12
C PHE A 232 3.93 15.87 -9.03
N PRO A 233 3.13 15.64 -10.09
CA PRO A 233 1.69 15.88 -10.10
C PRO A 233 0.95 14.78 -9.32
N MET A 234 1.07 14.79 -8.00
CA MET A 234 0.48 13.81 -7.10
C MET A 234 -0.87 14.29 -6.57
N SER A 235 -1.84 13.38 -6.55
CA SER A 235 -3.14 13.59 -5.90
C SER A 235 -3.13 13.04 -4.47
N ILE A 236 -3.96 13.61 -3.60
CA ILE A 236 -4.10 13.17 -2.20
C ILE A 236 -4.93 11.89 -2.06
N GLN A 237 -5.76 11.54 -3.05
CA GLN A 237 -6.77 10.49 -2.89
C GLN A 237 -6.15 9.11 -2.60
N PRO A 238 -5.11 8.63 -3.30
CA PRO A 238 -4.46 7.36 -2.96
C PRO A 238 -3.92 7.32 -1.53
N TYR A 239 -3.51 8.45 -0.97
CA TYR A 239 -2.99 8.54 0.40
C TYR A 239 -4.12 8.38 1.42
N ARG A 240 -5.26 9.04 1.19
CA ARG A 240 -6.46 8.86 2.03
C ARG A 240 -6.97 7.42 1.98
N ASP A 241 -7.04 6.84 0.79
CA ASP A 241 -7.47 5.44 0.60
C ASP A 241 -6.55 4.46 1.34
N MET A 242 -5.24 4.75 1.42
CA MET A 242 -4.32 3.95 2.23
C MET A 242 -4.60 4.07 3.73
N VAL A 243 -4.94 5.26 4.24
CA VAL A 243 -5.37 5.43 5.64
C VAL A 243 -6.66 4.64 5.90
N ASP A 244 -7.59 4.61 4.94
CA ASP A 244 -8.80 3.78 5.02
C ASP A 244 -8.47 2.27 5.05
N GLY A 245 -7.43 1.84 4.35
CA GLY A 245 -6.87 0.49 4.49
C GLY A 245 -6.49 0.17 5.95
N MET A 246 -5.79 1.09 6.61
CA MET A 246 -5.41 0.92 8.02
C MET A 246 -6.64 0.88 8.94
N ARG A 247 -7.69 1.65 8.62
CA ARG A 247 -8.97 1.59 9.35
C ARG A 247 -9.63 0.21 9.22
N MET A 248 -9.51 -0.45 8.07
CA MET A 248 -9.98 -1.83 7.88
C MET A 248 -9.23 -2.79 8.80
N ASP A 249 -7.91 -2.65 8.93
CA ASP A 249 -7.07 -3.53 9.77
C ASP A 249 -7.40 -3.48 11.26
N LEU A 250 -7.97 -2.37 11.75
CA LEU A 250 -8.43 -2.26 13.14
C LEU A 250 -9.68 -3.10 13.43
N ARG A 251 -10.44 -3.51 12.41
CA ARG A 251 -11.80 -4.08 12.59
C ARG A 251 -12.01 -5.42 11.91
N LYS A 252 -11.25 -5.72 10.87
CA LYS A 252 -11.53 -6.84 9.95
C LYS A 252 -10.39 -7.86 9.96
N SER A 253 -10.72 -9.09 10.33
CA SER A 253 -9.79 -10.22 10.32
C SER A 253 -10.13 -11.28 9.27
N ARG A 254 -11.28 -11.13 8.57
CA ARG A 254 -11.84 -12.05 7.59
C ARG A 254 -12.50 -11.31 6.44
N TYR A 255 -12.41 -11.89 5.24
CA TYR A 255 -12.98 -11.34 4.02
C TYR A 255 -13.97 -12.32 3.41
N ARG A 256 -15.24 -11.92 3.30
CA ARG A 256 -16.29 -12.87 2.91
C ARG A 256 -16.16 -13.30 1.45
N THR A 257 -15.73 -12.38 0.58
CA THR A 257 -15.62 -12.56 -0.87
C THR A 257 -14.31 -11.97 -1.39
N PHE A 258 -13.90 -12.38 -2.59
CA PHE A 258 -12.75 -11.75 -3.25
C PHE A 258 -12.96 -10.26 -3.49
N ASP A 259 -14.18 -9.80 -3.80
CA ASP A 259 -14.48 -8.38 -3.95
C ASP A 259 -14.19 -7.56 -2.68
N GLU A 260 -14.47 -8.12 -1.49
CA GLU A 260 -14.09 -7.46 -0.24
C GLU A 260 -12.57 -7.45 -0.03
N LEU A 261 -11.88 -8.54 -0.40
CA LEU A 261 -10.42 -8.62 -0.34
C LEU A 261 -9.75 -7.67 -1.34
N TYR A 262 -10.35 -7.50 -2.52
CA TYR A 262 -9.85 -6.60 -3.56
C TYR A 262 -9.82 -5.16 -3.06
N VAL A 263 -10.86 -4.70 -2.36
CA VAL A 263 -10.87 -3.36 -1.73
C VAL A 263 -9.73 -3.21 -0.73
N TYR A 264 -9.46 -4.23 0.07
CA TYR A 264 -8.32 -4.21 0.98
C TYR A 264 -6.99 -4.13 0.22
N CYS A 265 -6.77 -5.00 -0.76
CA CYS A 265 -5.57 -4.99 -1.60
C CYS A 265 -5.37 -3.65 -2.32
N TYR A 266 -6.46 -3.04 -2.78
CA TYR A 266 -6.46 -1.70 -3.34
C TYR A 266 -5.92 -0.70 -2.34
N ASN A 267 -6.56 -0.58 -1.17
CA ASN A 267 -6.21 0.42 -0.16
C ASN A 267 -4.75 0.28 0.31
N VAL A 268 -4.27 -0.94 0.59
CA VAL A 268 -2.94 -1.13 1.22
C VAL A 268 -1.77 -1.29 0.24
N ALA A 269 -2.04 -1.47 -1.05
CA ALA A 269 -0.99 -1.69 -2.05
C ALA A 269 -1.29 -1.14 -3.45
N GLY A 270 -2.55 -1.22 -3.91
CA GLY A 270 -2.99 -0.61 -5.16
C GLY A 270 -2.73 0.90 -5.19
N THR A 271 -3.09 1.59 -4.10
CA THR A 271 -2.81 3.01 -3.85
C THR A 271 -1.33 3.35 -4.00
N VAL A 272 -0.42 2.52 -3.51
CA VAL A 272 1.04 2.71 -3.67
C VAL A 272 1.46 2.66 -5.14
N GLY A 273 0.79 1.82 -5.94
CA GLY A 273 0.92 1.82 -7.40
C GLY A 273 0.55 3.17 -8.00
N LEU A 274 -0.62 3.70 -7.62
CA LEU A 274 -1.14 5.00 -8.09
C LEU A 274 -0.21 6.17 -7.68
N MET A 275 0.26 6.21 -6.43
CA MET A 275 1.23 7.19 -5.94
C MET A 275 2.54 7.19 -6.73
N SER A 276 2.92 6.02 -7.27
CA SER A 276 4.21 5.84 -7.95
C SER A 276 4.19 6.30 -9.41
N VAL A 277 3.03 6.29 -10.09
CA VAL A 277 2.96 6.61 -11.53
C VAL A 277 3.48 8.01 -11.85
N PRO A 278 3.10 9.09 -11.12
CA PRO A 278 3.64 10.43 -11.37
C PRO A 278 5.17 10.49 -11.31
N VAL A 279 5.79 9.73 -10.40
CA VAL A 279 7.26 9.68 -10.26
C VAL A 279 7.89 8.87 -11.37
N MET A 280 7.27 7.74 -11.74
CA MET A 280 7.79 6.88 -12.80
C MET A 280 7.72 7.56 -14.16
N GLY A 281 6.69 8.38 -14.40
CA GLY A 281 6.44 9.03 -15.68
C GLY A 281 5.97 8.06 -16.76
N ILE A 282 5.27 8.62 -17.75
CA ILE A 282 4.80 7.90 -18.94
C ILE A 282 5.69 8.32 -20.10
N ASP A 283 6.11 7.36 -20.95
CA ASP A 283 6.97 7.66 -22.08
C ASP A 283 6.24 8.61 -23.05
N PRO A 284 6.86 9.70 -23.51
CA PRO A 284 6.23 10.61 -24.48
C PRO A 284 5.78 9.95 -25.79
N LYS A 285 6.30 8.75 -26.12
CA LYS A 285 5.92 7.95 -27.27
C LYS A 285 4.77 6.97 -26.98
N SER A 286 4.33 6.87 -25.73
CA SER A 286 3.19 6.05 -25.37
C SER A 286 1.94 6.54 -26.09
N THR A 287 1.19 5.61 -26.67
CA THR A 287 -0.13 5.87 -27.27
C THR A 287 -1.25 5.24 -26.44
N ALA A 288 -0.92 4.65 -25.29
CA ALA A 288 -1.89 4.10 -24.36
C ALA A 288 -2.67 5.23 -23.67
N PRO A 289 -3.98 5.07 -23.43
CA PRO A 289 -4.71 5.90 -22.49
C PRO A 289 -3.99 5.93 -21.13
N VAL A 290 -3.83 7.11 -20.53
CA VAL A 290 -3.16 7.23 -19.22
C VAL A 290 -3.87 6.41 -18.15
N ALA A 291 -5.20 6.32 -18.20
CA ALA A 291 -5.98 5.45 -17.31
C ALA A 291 -5.55 3.98 -17.38
N ASP A 292 -5.14 3.48 -18.55
CA ASP A 292 -4.66 2.10 -18.69
C ASP A 292 -3.31 1.91 -17.99
N VAL A 293 -2.43 2.94 -18.01
CA VAL A 293 -1.15 2.92 -17.30
C VAL A 293 -1.36 2.94 -15.79
N TYR A 294 -2.28 3.78 -15.30
CA TYR A 294 -2.66 3.79 -13.88
C TYR A 294 -3.33 2.48 -13.46
N LYS A 295 -4.21 1.90 -14.30
CA LYS A 295 -4.79 0.58 -14.03
C LYS A 295 -3.72 -0.50 -13.93
N ALA A 296 -2.73 -0.50 -14.83
CA ALA A 296 -1.63 -1.45 -14.77
C ALA A 296 -0.77 -1.28 -13.50
N ALA A 297 -0.58 -0.05 -13.02
CA ALA A 297 0.11 0.22 -11.76
C ALA A 297 -0.71 -0.25 -10.54
N LEU A 298 -2.03 -0.03 -10.56
CA LEU A 298 -2.97 -0.59 -9.60
C LEU A 298 -2.88 -2.12 -9.58
N ASP A 299 -3.00 -2.76 -10.74
CA ASP A 299 -2.94 -4.22 -10.89
C ASP A 299 -1.61 -4.78 -10.36
N LEU A 300 -0.49 -4.07 -10.54
CA LEU A 300 0.80 -4.47 -9.95
C LEU A 300 0.76 -4.41 -8.42
N GLY A 301 0.13 -3.38 -7.84
CA GLY A 301 -0.11 -3.27 -6.40
C GLY A 301 -0.96 -4.43 -5.88
N ILE A 302 -2.07 -4.74 -6.55
CA ILE A 302 -2.95 -5.88 -6.22
C ILE A 302 -2.16 -7.20 -6.29
N ALA A 303 -1.41 -7.45 -7.36
CA ALA A 303 -0.61 -8.66 -7.54
C ALA A 303 0.40 -8.84 -6.41
N ASN A 304 1.10 -7.77 -6.02
CA ASN A 304 2.05 -7.80 -4.92
C ASN A 304 1.37 -8.12 -3.59
N GLN A 305 0.19 -7.55 -3.32
CA GLN A 305 -0.51 -7.80 -2.06
C GLN A 305 -1.11 -9.20 -1.97
N LEU A 306 -1.69 -9.70 -3.07
CA LEU A 306 -2.12 -11.10 -3.16
C LEU A 306 -0.93 -12.04 -2.94
N THR A 307 0.22 -11.72 -3.53
CA THR A 307 1.45 -12.50 -3.32
C THR A 307 1.89 -12.53 -1.85
N ASN A 308 1.77 -11.41 -1.13
CA ASN A 308 2.08 -11.38 0.31
C ASN A 308 1.10 -12.25 1.11
N ILE A 309 -0.21 -12.09 0.87
CA ILE A 309 -1.25 -12.89 1.52
C ILE A 309 -1.00 -14.39 1.30
N LEU A 310 -0.63 -14.79 0.08
CA LEU A 310 -0.33 -16.18 -0.24
C LEU A 310 1.01 -16.66 0.32
N ARG A 311 1.98 -15.77 0.53
CA ARG A 311 3.28 -16.14 1.11
C ARG A 311 3.21 -16.29 2.64
N ASP A 312 2.41 -15.45 3.30
CA ASP A 312 2.46 -15.23 4.75
C ASP A 312 1.27 -15.84 5.51
N VAL A 313 0.51 -16.77 4.89
CA VAL A 313 -0.68 -17.43 5.48
C VAL A 313 -0.44 -17.92 6.91
N GLY A 314 0.69 -18.62 7.17
CA GLY A 314 1.01 -19.11 8.51
C GLY A 314 1.30 -18.00 9.53
N GLU A 315 2.03 -16.95 9.12
CA GLU A 315 2.33 -15.79 9.97
C GLU A 315 1.04 -15.02 10.31
N ASP A 316 0.13 -14.87 9.34
CA ASP A 316 -1.17 -14.24 9.53
C ASP A 316 -2.10 -15.06 10.44
N ALA A 317 -2.14 -16.38 10.26
CA ALA A 317 -2.94 -17.28 11.07
C ALA A 317 -2.53 -17.23 12.56
N GLN A 318 -1.23 -17.13 12.85
CA GLN A 318 -0.72 -16.95 14.22
C GLN A 318 -1.19 -15.64 14.87
N ARG A 319 -1.48 -14.62 14.07
CA ARG A 319 -2.07 -13.34 14.51
C ARG A 319 -3.61 -13.39 14.56
N GLY A 320 -4.22 -14.55 14.29
CA GLY A 320 -5.68 -14.70 14.21
C GLY A 320 -6.30 -14.14 12.94
N ARG A 321 -5.51 -13.87 11.89
CA ARG A 321 -5.94 -13.26 10.63
C ARG A 321 -5.99 -14.29 9.50
N VAL A 322 -6.99 -14.17 8.62
CA VAL A 322 -7.16 -14.98 7.41
C VAL A 322 -7.71 -14.06 6.33
N TYR A 323 -6.82 -13.60 5.47
CA TYR A 323 -7.18 -12.70 4.36
C TYR A 323 -7.89 -13.42 3.22
N LEU A 324 -7.71 -14.73 3.11
CA LEU A 324 -8.24 -15.57 2.05
C LEU A 324 -9.78 -15.50 2.01
N PRO A 325 -10.40 -15.34 0.81
CA PRO A 325 -11.86 -15.22 0.70
C PRO A 325 -12.59 -16.44 1.22
N GLN A 326 -13.54 -16.22 2.14
CA GLN A 326 -14.21 -17.28 2.88
C GLN A 326 -15.15 -18.11 2.01
N ASP A 327 -15.83 -17.47 1.06
CA ASP A 327 -16.66 -18.15 0.06
C ASP A 327 -15.84 -19.09 -0.83
N GLU A 328 -14.63 -18.67 -1.22
CA GLU A 328 -13.72 -19.48 -2.04
C GLU A 328 -13.08 -20.60 -1.23
N LEU A 329 -12.67 -20.36 0.03
CA LEU A 329 -12.24 -21.45 0.92
C LEU A 329 -13.33 -22.55 1.01
N ALA A 330 -14.57 -22.14 1.24
CA ALA A 330 -15.71 -23.06 1.32
C ALA A 330 -15.93 -23.85 0.01
N GLN A 331 -15.75 -23.23 -1.16
CA GLN A 331 -15.85 -23.90 -2.46
C GLN A 331 -14.83 -25.04 -2.63
N PHE A 332 -13.64 -24.90 -2.03
CA PHE A 332 -12.61 -25.94 -2.01
C PHE A 332 -12.76 -26.90 -0.81
N GLY A 333 -13.82 -26.74 -0.01
CA GLY A 333 -14.10 -27.56 1.17
C GLY A 333 -13.08 -27.34 2.29
N LEU A 334 -12.63 -26.08 2.44
CA LEU A 334 -11.76 -25.57 3.48
C LEU A 334 -12.52 -24.57 4.37
N SER A 335 -12.04 -24.41 5.59
CA SER A 335 -12.56 -23.51 6.61
C SER A 335 -11.41 -22.83 7.35
N ASP A 336 -11.71 -21.86 8.21
CA ASP A 336 -10.72 -21.25 9.10
C ASP A 336 -9.97 -22.28 9.96
N ASP A 337 -10.65 -23.33 10.42
CA ASP A 337 -10.03 -24.37 11.24
C ASP A 337 -8.93 -25.10 10.46
N ASP A 338 -9.11 -25.34 9.16
CA ASP A 338 -8.08 -25.92 8.30
C ASP A 338 -6.85 -25.00 8.17
N ILE A 339 -7.08 -23.68 8.10
CA ILE A 339 -6.00 -22.68 8.03
C ILE A 339 -5.22 -22.64 9.35
N PHE A 340 -5.92 -22.67 10.48
CA PHE A 340 -5.29 -22.67 11.81
C PHE A 340 -4.60 -23.99 12.15
N GLU A 341 -5.10 -25.12 11.62
CA GLU A 341 -4.42 -26.41 11.75
C GLU A 341 -3.12 -26.46 10.93
N GLY A 342 -3.04 -25.67 9.84
CA GLY A 342 -1.81 -25.46 9.08
C GLY A 342 -1.33 -26.69 8.30
N LYS A 343 -2.27 -27.56 7.88
CA LYS A 343 -1.96 -28.78 7.13
C LYS A 343 -2.06 -28.58 5.63
N VAL A 344 -0.99 -28.94 4.92
CA VAL A 344 -0.94 -28.93 3.45
C VAL A 344 -1.66 -30.17 2.88
N THR A 345 -2.96 -30.04 2.68
CA THR A 345 -3.83 -31.06 2.04
C THR A 345 -3.93 -30.86 0.52
N ASP A 346 -4.49 -31.83 -0.21
CA ASP A 346 -4.72 -31.67 -1.66
C ASP A 346 -5.77 -30.60 -1.99
N LYS A 347 -6.74 -30.41 -1.09
CA LYS A 347 -7.69 -29.28 -1.15
C LYS A 347 -6.94 -27.95 -1.03
N TRP A 348 -6.02 -27.84 -0.07
CA TRP A 348 -5.17 -26.67 0.10
C TRP A 348 -4.32 -26.38 -1.14
N ARG A 349 -3.61 -27.39 -1.68
CA ARG A 349 -2.83 -27.24 -2.92
C ARG A 349 -3.70 -26.75 -4.09
N SER A 350 -4.92 -27.26 -4.21
CA SER A 350 -5.84 -26.87 -5.28
C SER A 350 -6.32 -25.42 -5.11
N PHE A 351 -6.66 -25.02 -3.88
CA PHE A 351 -7.01 -23.64 -3.55
C PHE A 351 -5.85 -22.67 -3.80
N MET A 352 -4.63 -23.04 -3.39
CA MET A 352 -3.44 -22.22 -3.59
C MET A 352 -3.12 -22.02 -5.08
N LYS A 353 -3.23 -23.06 -5.91
CA LYS A 353 -3.08 -22.93 -7.37
C LYS A 353 -4.08 -21.94 -7.96
N PHE A 354 -5.33 -21.99 -7.51
CA PHE A 354 -6.37 -21.07 -7.96
C PHE A 354 -6.04 -19.61 -7.61
N GLN A 355 -5.59 -19.33 -6.38
CA GLN A 355 -5.21 -17.97 -5.99
C GLN A 355 -3.90 -17.49 -6.63
N ILE A 356 -2.92 -18.37 -6.82
CA ILE A 356 -1.65 -18.06 -7.51
C ILE A 356 -1.93 -17.66 -8.97
N GLU A 357 -2.82 -18.38 -9.66
CA GLU A 357 -3.21 -18.05 -11.03
C GLU A 357 -3.88 -16.67 -11.11
N ARG A 358 -4.73 -16.34 -10.14
CA ARG A 358 -5.30 -15.00 -10.01
C ARG A 358 -4.23 -13.92 -9.87
N ALA A 359 -3.25 -14.10 -8.97
CA ALA A 359 -2.16 -13.15 -8.79
C ALA A 359 -1.30 -13.00 -10.07
N ARG A 360 -1.02 -14.12 -10.77
CA ARG A 360 -0.32 -14.12 -12.08
C ARG A 360 -1.07 -13.33 -13.15
N ASN A 361 -2.40 -13.40 -13.17
CA ASN A 361 -3.20 -12.61 -14.11
C ASN A 361 -3.06 -11.10 -13.87
N TYR A 362 -3.04 -10.63 -12.61
CA TYR A 362 -2.76 -9.23 -12.31
C TYR A 362 -1.31 -8.83 -12.65
N PHE A 363 -0.32 -9.70 -12.44
CA PHE A 363 1.04 -9.43 -12.94
C PHE A 363 1.05 -9.26 -14.47
N LYS A 364 0.34 -10.12 -15.20
CA LYS A 364 0.27 -10.07 -16.67
C LYS A 364 -0.36 -8.78 -17.18
N THR A 365 -1.41 -8.27 -16.54
CA THR A 365 -2.00 -6.97 -16.91
C THR A 365 -1.05 -5.82 -16.58
N ALA A 366 -0.38 -5.88 -15.42
CA ALA A 366 0.62 -4.90 -15.03
C ALA A 366 1.79 -4.79 -16.01
N GLU A 367 2.28 -5.93 -16.55
CA GLU A 367 3.37 -5.97 -17.53
C GLU A 367 3.13 -5.06 -18.74
N ALA A 368 1.88 -4.97 -19.22
CA ALA A 368 1.52 -4.11 -20.34
C ALA A 368 1.80 -2.63 -20.03
N GLY A 369 1.44 -2.15 -18.85
CA GLY A 369 1.70 -0.77 -18.44
C GLY A 369 3.18 -0.45 -18.20
N VAL A 370 4.01 -1.45 -17.87
CA VAL A 370 5.46 -1.22 -17.69
C VAL A 370 6.13 -0.78 -19.00
N TYR A 371 5.66 -1.28 -20.15
CA TYR A 371 6.15 -0.82 -21.45
C TYR A 371 5.85 0.66 -21.71
N GLU A 372 4.75 1.17 -21.17
CA GLU A 372 4.28 2.54 -21.36
C GLU A 372 4.98 3.56 -20.46
N LEU A 373 5.68 3.11 -19.43
CA LEU A 373 6.44 4.00 -18.54
C LEU A 373 7.62 4.66 -19.26
N ASP A 374 8.06 5.80 -18.73
CA ASP A 374 9.29 6.46 -19.16
C ASP A 374 10.47 5.47 -19.18
N SER A 375 11.32 5.62 -20.21
CA SER A 375 12.44 4.71 -20.46
C SER A 375 13.35 4.48 -19.24
N GLN A 376 13.56 5.50 -18.40
CA GLN A 376 14.42 5.39 -17.21
C GLN A 376 13.72 4.68 -16.03
N SER A 377 12.40 4.47 -16.09
CA SER A 377 11.60 3.77 -15.08
C SER A 377 11.33 2.30 -15.41
N ARG A 378 11.39 1.92 -16.70
CA ARG A 378 11.02 0.55 -17.11
C ARG A 378 11.86 -0.52 -16.43
N TRP A 379 13.19 -0.34 -16.40
CA TRP A 379 14.08 -1.36 -15.85
C TRP A 379 13.86 -1.60 -14.34
N PRO A 380 13.85 -0.57 -13.46
CA PRO A 380 13.55 -0.79 -12.05
C PRO A 380 12.18 -1.43 -11.81
N VAL A 381 11.16 -1.03 -12.59
CA VAL A 381 9.80 -1.58 -12.44
C VAL A 381 9.73 -3.04 -12.92
N TRP A 382 10.32 -3.37 -14.08
CA TRP A 382 10.43 -4.75 -14.58
C TRP A 382 11.20 -5.66 -13.63
N ALA A 383 12.32 -5.18 -13.10
CA ALA A 383 13.10 -5.92 -12.12
C ALA A 383 12.25 -6.19 -10.87
N SER A 384 11.59 -5.17 -10.32
CA SER A 384 10.70 -5.32 -9.17
C SER A 384 9.57 -6.31 -9.43
N LEU A 385 8.86 -6.17 -10.56
CA LEU A 385 7.73 -7.02 -10.94
C LEU A 385 8.14 -8.49 -11.01
N ARG A 386 9.17 -8.81 -11.79
CA ARG A 386 9.60 -10.21 -11.98
C ARG A 386 10.13 -10.85 -10.71
N LEU A 387 10.86 -10.09 -9.89
CA LEU A 387 11.35 -10.60 -8.61
C LEU A 387 10.21 -10.91 -7.65
N TYR A 388 9.15 -10.12 -7.66
CA TYR A 388 7.98 -10.36 -6.82
C TYR A 388 7.15 -11.54 -7.32
N ALA A 389 6.92 -11.64 -8.63
CA ALA A 389 6.21 -12.76 -9.25
C ALA A 389 6.90 -14.12 -8.95
N GLN A 390 8.23 -14.16 -8.88
CA GLN A 390 8.99 -15.37 -8.52
C GLN A 390 8.76 -15.87 -7.09
N ILE A 391 8.13 -15.09 -6.21
CA ILE A 391 7.69 -15.58 -4.89
C ILE A 391 6.59 -16.63 -5.07
N LEU A 392 5.69 -16.47 -6.06
CA LEU A 392 4.66 -17.45 -6.37
C LEU A 392 5.29 -18.78 -6.81
N ASP A 393 6.33 -18.73 -7.65
CA ASP A 393 7.09 -19.91 -8.06
C ASP A 393 7.79 -20.59 -6.85
N ALA A 394 8.21 -19.80 -5.86
CA ALA A 394 8.80 -20.34 -4.63
C ALA A 394 7.76 -21.00 -3.71
N ILE A 395 6.51 -20.53 -3.71
CA ILE A 395 5.37 -21.20 -3.05
C ILE A 395 5.06 -22.52 -3.76
N GLU A 396 5.08 -22.55 -5.09
CA GLU A 396 4.88 -23.82 -5.82
C GLU A 396 6.03 -24.81 -5.55
N ALA A 397 7.27 -24.32 -5.55
CA ALA A 397 8.46 -25.15 -5.35
C ALA A 397 8.58 -25.74 -3.94
N ASN A 398 7.94 -25.14 -2.93
CA ASN A 398 7.89 -25.69 -1.58
C ASN A 398 6.63 -26.55 -1.32
N ASP A 399 5.95 -26.99 -2.39
CA ASP A 399 4.71 -27.77 -2.37
C ASP A 399 3.57 -27.05 -1.62
N TYR A 400 3.49 -25.73 -1.77
CA TYR A 400 2.45 -24.88 -1.20
C TYR A 400 2.43 -24.85 0.34
N ASP A 401 3.55 -25.19 0.98
CA ASP A 401 3.76 -25.05 2.42
C ASP A 401 4.15 -23.60 2.75
N ASN A 402 3.14 -22.75 2.89
CA ASN A 402 3.22 -21.36 3.38
C ASN A 402 2.69 -21.21 4.82
N PHE A 403 2.37 -22.34 5.47
CA PHE A 403 2.05 -22.38 6.89
C PHE A 403 3.30 -22.38 7.75
N THR A 404 4.33 -23.14 7.35
CA THR A 404 5.55 -23.31 8.14
C THR A 404 6.80 -22.75 7.46
N ARG A 405 6.76 -22.57 6.13
CA ARG A 405 7.91 -22.09 5.34
C ARG A 405 7.55 -20.84 4.56
N ARG A 406 8.17 -19.73 4.95
CA ARG A 406 8.06 -18.49 4.17
C ARG A 406 8.77 -18.62 2.84
N ALA A 407 8.06 -18.42 1.73
CA ALA A 407 8.65 -18.44 0.40
C ALA A 407 9.47 -17.15 0.13
N TYR A 408 10.69 -17.30 -0.40
CA TYR A 408 11.55 -16.17 -0.74
C TYR A 408 12.41 -16.44 -1.97
N VAL A 409 12.78 -15.36 -2.67
CA VAL A 409 13.72 -15.43 -3.80
C VAL A 409 15.15 -15.26 -3.29
N SER A 410 16.04 -16.20 -3.63
CA SER A 410 17.44 -16.16 -3.22
C SER A 410 18.21 -15.00 -3.87
N LYS A 411 19.28 -14.54 -3.21
CA LYS A 411 20.13 -13.44 -3.75
C LYS A 411 20.66 -13.74 -5.15
N TRP A 412 21.06 -14.98 -5.41
CA TRP A 412 21.54 -15.42 -6.71
C TRP A 412 20.47 -15.31 -7.80
N LYS A 413 19.25 -15.84 -7.54
CA LYS A 413 18.12 -15.70 -8.47
C LYS A 413 17.79 -14.23 -8.74
N LYS A 414 17.88 -13.38 -7.70
CA LYS A 414 17.70 -11.93 -7.86
C LYS A 414 18.68 -11.35 -8.88
N MET A 415 19.98 -11.59 -8.69
CA MET A 415 21.02 -11.09 -9.59
C MET A 415 20.89 -11.63 -11.02
N MET A 416 20.63 -12.94 -11.18
CA MET A 416 20.52 -13.58 -12.50
C MET A 416 19.30 -13.12 -13.31
N SER A 417 18.28 -12.57 -12.63
CA SER A 417 17.10 -12.01 -13.31
C SER A 417 17.34 -10.64 -13.95
N LEU A 418 18.34 -9.88 -13.46
CA LEU A 418 18.56 -8.49 -13.87
C LEU A 418 18.88 -8.33 -15.37
N PRO A 419 19.78 -9.13 -15.99
CA PRO A 419 20.06 -9.01 -17.43
C PRO A 419 18.80 -9.24 -18.28
N GLY A 420 18.00 -10.26 -17.95
CA GLY A 420 16.76 -10.56 -18.66
C GLY A 420 15.70 -9.47 -18.49
N THR A 421 15.63 -8.83 -17.32
CA THR A 421 14.73 -7.68 -17.11
C THR A 421 15.19 -6.44 -17.87
N TYR A 422 16.50 -6.22 -17.99
CA TYR A 422 17.05 -5.10 -18.75
C TYR A 422 16.72 -5.23 -20.24
N ILE A 423 16.93 -6.41 -20.83
CA ILE A 423 16.60 -6.69 -22.24
C ILE A 423 15.11 -6.48 -22.54
N VAL A 424 14.22 -6.77 -21.59
CA VAL A 424 12.79 -6.50 -21.78
C VAL A 424 12.46 -5.03 -21.58
N ALA A 425 13.10 -4.36 -20.62
CA ALA A 425 12.90 -2.94 -20.37
C ALA A 425 13.36 -2.02 -21.53
N THR A 426 14.29 -2.47 -22.38
CA THR A 426 14.66 -1.71 -23.58
C THR A 426 13.58 -1.74 -24.66
N LYS A 427 12.66 -2.70 -24.62
CA LYS A 427 11.45 -2.68 -25.45
C LYS A 427 10.54 -1.61 -24.83
N GLY A 428 10.33 -0.51 -25.56
CA GLY A 428 9.41 0.55 -25.15
C GLY A 428 7.97 0.29 -25.60
N PRO A 429 7.12 1.33 -25.60
CA PRO A 429 5.80 1.29 -26.18
C PRO A 429 5.90 0.73 -27.60
N GLN A 430 5.09 -0.27 -27.90
CA GLN A 430 5.00 -0.78 -29.27
C GLN A 430 3.90 0.00 -30.00
N PRO A 431 4.11 0.42 -31.26
CA PRO A 431 3.03 0.97 -32.06
C PRO A 431 1.92 -0.09 -32.16
N LYS A 432 0.68 0.31 -31.83
CA LYS A 432 -0.51 -0.55 -31.96
C LYS A 432 -0.82 -0.86 -33.41
#